data_AF-A0A090WJ50-F1
#
_entry.id   AF-A0A090WJ50-F1
#
_cell.length_a   1.000
_cell.length_b   1.000
_cell.length_c   1.000
_cell.angle_alpha   90.00
_cell.angle_beta   90.00
_cell.angle_gamma   90.00
#
_symmetry.space_group_name_H-M   'P 1'
#
loop_
_entity.id
_entity.type
_entity.pdbx_description
1 polymer ?
#
loop_
_entity_poly.entity_id
_entity_poly.type
_entity_poly.pdbx_seq_one_letter_code
_entity_poly.pdbx_strand_id
1 'polypeptide(L)'
;MQIPQKGIKEDAKIFLGNREENGLINWDKIEEPSKSLTPYPIKFISKNRFWTECSENYGITTDTLKNKRYNYFGNITDFENTLLATKEFSDRFSATCWKDVLNIYINNLDKNLWEIDELAVQYFIKDSIENVNYHLTHIPPGPNGGPRTKIQIEANESILKDLKEHGRWTIELYKKFASQKLTKIDTSRIINTTKLKELNNVLITYDAINFGWINVDFFYEDPKASPTKLAVKTSAKSNLTSLILEERSVILSGIEKSTNEYWFTKNEDGYNKLPKGEKAIIISIGFDNNGLTFGEKVIIIGENEEETVEVKPISEIELKEKLKKYGS
;
A
#
# COMPACT_ATOMS: atom_id res chain seq x y z
N MET A 1 31.48 -11.79 -17.57
CA MET A 1 31.41 -10.59 -18.41
C MET A 1 29.94 -10.20 -18.52
N GLN A 2 29.48 -9.22 -17.74
CA GLN A 2 28.10 -8.72 -17.86
C GLN A 2 28.08 -7.74 -19.05
N ILE A 3 27.34 -8.09 -20.09
CA ILE A 3 27.19 -7.24 -21.27
C ILE A 3 25.93 -6.40 -21.06
N PRO A 4 26.00 -5.06 -21.03
CA PRO A 4 24.82 -4.22 -20.94
C PRO A 4 23.96 -4.45 -22.19
N GLN A 5 22.71 -4.86 -22.01
CA GLN A 5 21.78 -5.04 -23.11
C GLN A 5 21.11 -3.71 -23.45
N LYS A 6 21.02 -3.38 -24.75
CA LYS A 6 20.62 -2.06 -25.25
C LYS A 6 19.11 -1.80 -25.25
N GLY A 7 18.32 -2.66 -24.60
CA GLY A 7 16.85 -2.56 -24.54
C GLY A 7 16.22 -3.69 -23.72
N ILE A 8 14.94 -3.53 -23.35
CA ILE A 8 14.14 -4.55 -22.66
C ILE A 8 13.75 -5.62 -23.67
N LYS A 9 14.14 -6.88 -23.42
CA LYS A 9 13.63 -8.04 -24.16
C LYS A 9 12.29 -8.44 -23.54
N GLU A 10 11.19 -8.34 -24.28
CA GLU A 10 9.85 -8.74 -23.80
C GLU A 10 9.75 -10.24 -23.48
N ASP A 11 10.65 -11.05 -24.03
CA ASP A 11 10.78 -12.49 -23.80
C ASP A 11 11.92 -12.85 -22.81
N ALA A 12 12.50 -11.86 -22.11
CA ALA A 12 13.56 -12.12 -21.16
C ALA A 12 13.06 -13.00 -20.01
N LYS A 13 13.62 -14.20 -19.90
CA LYS A 13 13.38 -15.10 -18.78
C LYS A 13 14.42 -14.86 -17.70
N ILE A 14 13.96 -14.56 -16.49
CA ILE A 14 14.80 -14.55 -15.30
C ILE A 14 14.92 -16.01 -14.84
N PHE A 15 16.10 -16.43 -14.42
CA PHE A 15 16.34 -17.76 -13.88
C PHE A 15 17.18 -17.64 -12.62
N LEU A 16 16.84 -18.39 -11.58
CA LEU A 16 17.70 -18.64 -10.44
C LEU A 16 18.60 -19.81 -10.82
N GLY A 17 19.86 -19.53 -11.13
CA GLY A 17 20.84 -20.60 -11.25
C GLY A 17 21.21 -21.11 -9.85
N ASN A 18 21.35 -22.42 -9.68
CA ASN A 18 21.74 -23.01 -8.41
C ASN A 18 23.24 -22.84 -8.18
N ARG A 19 23.68 -22.34 -7.02
CA ARG A 19 25.12 -22.29 -6.71
C ARG A 19 25.60 -23.69 -6.30
N GLU A 20 26.66 -24.15 -6.95
CA GLU A 20 27.38 -25.36 -6.57
C GLU A 20 28.25 -25.10 -5.33
N GLU A 21 28.74 -26.17 -4.68
CA GLU A 21 29.62 -26.08 -3.50
C GLU A 21 30.91 -25.28 -3.76
N ASN A 22 31.34 -25.20 -5.02
CA ASN A 22 32.49 -24.39 -5.47
C ASN A 22 32.14 -22.89 -5.64
N GLY A 23 30.89 -22.49 -5.41
CA GLY A 23 30.39 -21.12 -5.53
C GLY A 23 30.02 -20.68 -6.96
N LEU A 24 30.21 -21.53 -7.97
CA LEU A 24 29.78 -21.26 -9.35
C LEU A 24 28.27 -21.44 -9.49
N ILE A 25 27.65 -20.62 -10.34
CA ILE A 25 26.23 -20.74 -10.67
C ILE A 25 26.10 -21.81 -11.77
N ASN A 26 25.37 -22.88 -11.48
CA ASN A 26 24.96 -23.90 -12.44
C ASN A 26 23.80 -23.34 -13.28
N TRP A 27 24.08 -23.08 -14.55
CA TRP A 27 23.10 -22.59 -15.53
C TRP A 27 22.38 -23.72 -16.27
N ASP A 28 22.82 -24.97 -16.11
CA ASP A 28 22.21 -26.14 -16.74
C ASP A 28 20.95 -26.59 -15.99
N LYS A 29 20.93 -26.38 -14.66
CA LYS A 29 19.73 -26.48 -13.83
C LYS A 29 19.05 -25.12 -13.74
N ILE A 30 18.24 -24.86 -14.76
CA ILE A 30 17.41 -23.67 -14.85
C ILE A 30 16.24 -23.81 -13.88
N GLU A 31 16.22 -23.00 -12.83
CA GLU A 31 15.05 -22.82 -11.97
C GLU A 31 14.40 -21.49 -12.36
N GLU A 32 13.20 -21.52 -12.95
CA GLU A 32 12.44 -20.28 -13.10
C GLU A 32 12.22 -19.71 -11.68
N PRO A 33 12.48 -18.41 -11.44
CA PRO A 33 12.19 -17.81 -10.15
C PRO A 33 10.73 -18.15 -9.88
N SER A 34 10.50 -18.82 -8.75
CA SER A 34 9.15 -19.14 -8.32
C SER A 34 8.33 -17.87 -8.50
N LYS A 35 7.20 -17.98 -9.20
CA LYS A 35 6.20 -16.91 -9.29
C LYS A 35 5.48 -16.79 -7.94
N SER A 36 6.29 -16.77 -6.88
CA SER A 36 5.97 -16.78 -5.47
C SER A 36 5.54 -15.38 -5.08
N LEU A 37 4.48 -15.34 -4.31
CA LEU A 37 3.96 -14.09 -3.79
C LEU A 37 4.91 -13.49 -2.75
N THR A 38 5.04 -12.17 -2.78
CA THR A 38 5.86 -11.42 -1.83
C THR A 38 5.05 -11.24 -0.55
N PRO A 39 5.48 -11.81 0.59
CA PRO A 39 4.74 -11.66 1.84
C PRO A 39 4.60 -10.17 2.21
N TYR A 40 3.38 -9.75 2.52
CA TYR A 40 3.03 -8.38 2.87
C TYR A 40 1.95 -8.40 3.96
N PRO A 41 2.24 -7.88 5.16
CA PRO A 41 1.36 -8.07 6.30
C PRO A 41 -0.07 -7.61 6.03
N ILE A 42 -1.03 -8.47 6.37
CA ILE A 42 -2.44 -8.27 6.02
C ILE A 42 -3.02 -6.98 6.61
N LYS A 43 -2.50 -6.50 7.73
CA LYS A 43 -2.90 -5.24 8.38
C LYS A 43 -2.64 -4.01 7.50
N PHE A 44 -1.62 -4.06 6.65
CA PHE A 44 -1.34 -2.95 5.73
C PHE A 44 -2.25 -2.95 4.51
N ILE A 45 -2.89 -4.07 4.22
CA ILE A 45 -3.91 -4.21 3.18
C ILE A 45 -5.29 -3.90 3.75
N SER A 46 -5.56 -4.32 5.00
CA SER A 46 -6.88 -4.21 5.63
C SER A 46 -7.27 -2.80 6.06
N LYS A 47 -6.29 -1.93 6.33
CA LYS A 47 -6.51 -0.52 6.61
C LYS A 47 -6.42 0.25 5.30
N ASN A 48 -7.57 0.66 4.75
CA ASN A 48 -7.54 1.59 3.64
C ASN A 48 -6.92 2.91 4.10
N ARG A 49 -5.84 3.35 3.44
CA ARG A 49 -5.01 4.48 3.87
C ARG A 49 -5.47 5.83 3.33
N PHE A 50 -6.49 5.89 2.47
CA PHE A 50 -6.92 7.13 1.83
C PHE A 50 -8.43 7.16 1.55
N TRP A 51 -8.98 8.38 1.43
CA TRP A 51 -10.33 8.70 0.93
C TRP A 51 -10.45 8.35 -0.57
N THR A 52 -10.32 7.08 -0.90
CA THR A 52 -10.61 6.54 -2.23
C THR A 52 -12.05 6.02 -2.25
N GLU A 53 -12.58 5.68 -3.43
CA GLU A 53 -13.93 5.08 -3.57
C GLU A 53 -14.13 3.81 -2.73
N CYS A 54 -13.04 3.19 -2.31
CA CYS A 54 -13.00 2.18 -1.27
C CYS A 54 -13.34 2.82 0.08
N SER A 55 -14.60 2.76 0.48
CA SER A 55 -15.02 3.31 1.78
C SER A 55 -14.16 2.76 2.94
N GLU A 56 -13.90 3.58 3.96
CA GLU A 56 -13.31 3.15 5.26
C GLU A 56 -14.06 1.96 5.90
N ASN A 57 -15.26 1.67 5.41
CA ASN A 57 -16.09 0.54 5.80
C ASN A 57 -15.75 -0.79 5.08
N TYR A 58 -14.70 -0.86 4.25
CA TYR A 58 -14.22 -2.08 3.61
C TYR A 58 -12.87 -2.50 4.19
N GLY A 59 -12.79 -3.73 4.70
CA GLY A 59 -11.52 -4.25 5.20
C GLY A 59 -11.64 -5.62 5.86
N ILE A 60 -10.51 -6.29 5.98
CA ILE A 60 -10.37 -7.50 6.80
C ILE A 60 -10.06 -7.02 8.23
N THR A 61 -11.08 -6.75 9.04
CA THR A 61 -10.89 -6.18 10.39
C THR A 61 -11.48 -7.03 11.50
N THR A 62 -10.83 -6.96 12.67
CA THR A 62 -11.26 -7.52 13.96
C THR A 62 -12.09 -6.57 14.79
N ASP A 63 -12.20 -5.28 14.41
CA ASP A 63 -12.82 -4.28 15.27
C ASP A 63 -14.30 -4.58 15.49
N THR A 64 -14.62 -4.99 16.71
CA THR A 64 -15.95 -5.47 17.15
C THR A 64 -17.02 -4.38 17.22
N LEU A 65 -16.72 -3.16 16.81
CA LEU A 65 -17.71 -2.11 16.63
C LEU A 65 -18.54 -2.43 15.38
N LYS A 66 -19.46 -3.41 15.52
CA LYS A 66 -20.42 -3.89 14.51
C LYS A 66 -21.23 -2.72 13.92
N ASN A 67 -20.61 -1.96 13.04
CA ASN A 67 -21.29 -1.01 12.19
C ASN A 67 -21.75 -1.78 10.96
N LYS A 68 -23.05 -1.70 10.67
CA LYS A 68 -23.73 -2.44 9.58
C LYS A 68 -23.15 -2.14 8.20
N ARG A 69 -22.37 -1.06 8.06
CA ARG A 69 -21.70 -0.68 6.82
C ARG A 69 -20.39 -1.44 6.59
N TYR A 70 -19.88 -2.16 7.59
CA TYR A 70 -18.61 -2.87 7.51
C TYR A 70 -18.79 -4.32 7.10
N ASN A 71 -17.92 -4.78 6.19
CA ASN A 71 -17.79 -6.19 5.88
C ASN A 71 -16.75 -6.83 6.81
N TYR A 72 -17.17 -7.80 7.60
CA TYR A 72 -16.31 -8.52 8.55
C TYR A 72 -16.01 -9.92 8.04
N PHE A 73 -14.72 -10.26 7.98
CA PHE A 73 -14.25 -11.53 7.41
C PHE A 73 -13.56 -12.45 8.42
N GLY A 74 -13.76 -12.24 9.72
CA GLY A 74 -13.10 -13.02 10.77
C GLY A 74 -11.91 -12.27 11.37
N ASN A 75 -10.99 -13.00 12.01
CA ASN A 75 -9.83 -12.37 12.61
C ASN A 75 -8.80 -12.08 11.51
N ILE A 76 -8.26 -10.85 11.51
CA ILE A 76 -7.28 -10.43 10.50
C ILE A 76 -6.07 -11.36 10.48
N THR A 77 -5.67 -11.90 11.64
CA THR A 77 -4.54 -12.82 11.73
C THR A 77 -4.78 -14.16 11.04
N ASP A 78 -6.04 -14.53 10.77
CA ASP A 78 -6.40 -15.78 10.09
C ASP A 78 -5.93 -15.76 8.62
N PHE A 79 -5.67 -14.57 8.09
CA PHE A 79 -5.23 -14.34 6.72
C PHE A 79 -3.73 -14.04 6.61
N GLU A 80 -3.02 -13.93 7.73
CA GLU A 80 -1.57 -13.77 7.73
C GLU A 80 -0.91 -15.03 7.15
N ASN A 81 0.16 -14.85 6.36
CA ASN A 81 0.80 -15.93 5.60
C ASN A 81 -0.11 -16.67 4.61
N THR A 82 -1.25 -16.09 4.23
CA THR A 82 -2.05 -16.56 3.10
C THR A 82 -1.74 -15.72 1.86
N LEU A 83 -2.30 -16.08 0.70
CA LEU A 83 -2.21 -15.25 -0.49
C LEU A 83 -2.79 -13.83 -0.27
N LEU A 84 -3.69 -13.64 0.71
CA LEU A 84 -4.21 -12.30 1.03
C LEU A 84 -3.17 -11.42 1.72
N ALA A 85 -2.17 -12.01 2.39
CA ALA A 85 -1.07 -11.28 3.02
C ALA A 85 0.11 -11.15 2.04
N THR A 86 -0.15 -10.63 0.84
CA THR A 86 0.87 -10.51 -0.21
C THR A 86 0.78 -9.18 -0.94
N LYS A 87 1.92 -8.71 -1.47
CA LYS A 87 1.97 -7.44 -2.19
C LYS A 87 1.12 -7.48 -3.46
N GLU A 88 1.11 -8.64 -4.12
CA GLU A 88 0.37 -8.85 -5.35
C GLU A 88 -1.13 -8.85 -5.09
N PHE A 89 -1.59 -9.42 -3.97
CA PHE A 89 -2.99 -9.27 -3.54
C PHE A 89 -3.33 -7.83 -3.16
N SER A 90 -2.42 -7.11 -2.50
CA SER A 90 -2.62 -5.69 -2.17
C SER A 90 -2.97 -4.87 -3.41
N ASP A 91 -2.32 -5.12 -4.55
CA ASP A 91 -2.57 -4.38 -5.78
C ASP A 91 -3.99 -4.67 -6.34
N ARG A 92 -4.46 -5.92 -6.24
CA ARG A 92 -5.84 -6.32 -6.64
C ARG A 92 -6.89 -5.72 -5.71
N PHE A 93 -6.61 -5.74 -4.41
CA PHE A 93 -7.47 -5.15 -3.39
C PHE A 93 -7.59 -3.63 -3.59
N SER A 94 -6.49 -2.93 -3.84
CA SER A 94 -6.51 -1.48 -4.11
C SER A 94 -7.24 -1.13 -5.42
N ALA A 95 -7.27 -2.02 -6.41
CA ALA A 95 -7.94 -1.76 -7.68
C ALA A 95 -9.47 -1.88 -7.59
N THR A 96 -9.99 -2.69 -6.67
CA THR A 96 -11.43 -3.02 -6.66
C THR A 96 -12.08 -2.89 -5.30
N CYS A 97 -11.46 -3.38 -4.23
CA CYS A 97 -11.97 -3.34 -2.84
C CYS A 97 -13.43 -3.77 -2.63
N TRP A 98 -14.05 -4.46 -3.60
CA TRP A 98 -15.44 -4.88 -3.55
C TRP A 98 -15.58 -6.15 -2.70
N LYS A 99 -16.66 -6.19 -1.91
CA LYS A 99 -16.97 -7.31 -1.02
C LYS A 99 -17.02 -8.64 -1.77
N ASP A 100 -17.72 -8.67 -2.90
CA ASP A 100 -17.97 -9.91 -3.65
C ASP A 100 -16.70 -10.43 -4.32
N VAL A 101 -15.84 -9.52 -4.78
CA VAL A 101 -14.51 -9.86 -5.31
C VAL A 101 -13.63 -10.41 -4.18
N LEU A 102 -13.58 -9.74 -3.03
CA LEU A 102 -12.83 -10.22 -1.86
C LEU A 102 -13.31 -11.60 -1.39
N ASN A 103 -14.61 -11.86 -1.42
CA ASN A 103 -15.18 -13.18 -1.11
C ASN A 103 -14.67 -14.28 -2.04
N ILE A 104 -14.46 -13.97 -3.33
CA ILE A 104 -13.86 -14.94 -4.26
C ILE A 104 -12.47 -15.34 -3.78
N TYR A 105 -11.64 -14.40 -3.32
CA TYR A 105 -10.31 -14.72 -2.80
C TYR A 105 -10.35 -15.49 -1.47
N ILE A 106 -11.19 -15.05 -0.52
CA ILE A 106 -11.33 -15.70 0.80
C ILE A 106 -11.81 -17.15 0.66
N ASN A 107 -12.73 -17.41 -0.26
CA ASN A 107 -13.31 -18.75 -0.45
C ASN A 107 -12.41 -19.70 -1.27
N ASN A 108 -11.27 -19.22 -1.77
CA ASN A 108 -10.38 -19.99 -2.65
C ASN A 108 -8.90 -19.88 -2.24
N LEU A 109 -8.61 -19.73 -0.94
CA LEU A 109 -7.23 -19.64 -0.42
C LEU A 109 -6.37 -20.87 -0.74
N ASP A 110 -7.01 -21.98 -1.07
CA ASP A 110 -6.40 -23.24 -1.50
C ASP A 110 -6.02 -23.27 -3.00
N LYS A 111 -6.28 -22.21 -3.76
CA LYS A 111 -5.88 -22.10 -5.18
C LYS A 111 -4.64 -21.21 -5.35
N ASN A 112 -4.04 -21.26 -6.54
CA ASN A 112 -3.04 -20.27 -6.94
C ASN A 112 -3.71 -18.92 -7.16
N LEU A 113 -2.97 -17.82 -6.95
CA LEU A 113 -3.52 -16.48 -7.11
C LEU A 113 -4.09 -16.26 -8.51
N TRP A 114 -3.41 -16.75 -9.55
CA TRP A 114 -3.90 -16.61 -10.94
C TRP A 114 -5.21 -17.36 -11.22
N GLU A 115 -5.44 -18.50 -10.56
CA GLU A 115 -6.70 -19.26 -10.72
C GLU A 115 -7.86 -18.48 -10.12
N ILE A 116 -7.61 -17.79 -9.00
CA ILE A 116 -8.58 -16.91 -8.36
C ILE A 116 -8.82 -15.65 -9.20
N ASP A 117 -7.76 -15.08 -9.79
CA ASP A 117 -7.88 -13.97 -10.73
C ASP A 117 -8.77 -14.36 -11.93
N GLU A 118 -8.69 -15.60 -12.43
CA GLU A 118 -9.60 -16.12 -13.47
C GLU A 118 -11.06 -16.24 -12.99
N LEU A 119 -11.29 -16.64 -11.73
CA LEU A 119 -12.63 -16.63 -11.13
C LEU A 119 -13.19 -15.20 -11.04
N ALA A 120 -12.35 -14.23 -10.66
CA ALA A 120 -12.73 -12.83 -10.63
C ALA A 120 -13.06 -12.30 -12.03
N VAL A 121 -12.34 -12.72 -13.09
CA VAL A 121 -12.72 -12.42 -14.48
C VAL A 121 -14.14 -12.92 -14.80
N GLN A 122 -14.47 -14.16 -14.44
CA GLN A 122 -15.82 -14.70 -14.67
C GLN A 122 -16.90 -13.91 -13.92
N TYR A 123 -16.59 -13.51 -12.68
CA TYR A 123 -17.46 -12.64 -11.90
C TYR A 123 -17.72 -11.31 -12.61
N PHE A 124 -16.67 -10.60 -13.07
CA PHE A 124 -16.84 -9.30 -13.74
C PHE A 124 -17.55 -9.40 -15.09
N ILE A 125 -17.38 -10.49 -15.83
CA ILE A 125 -18.17 -10.74 -17.05
C ILE A 125 -19.65 -10.83 -16.69
N LYS A 126 -20.00 -11.63 -15.68
CA LYS A 126 -21.38 -11.79 -15.23
C LYS A 126 -21.97 -10.47 -14.71
N ASP A 127 -21.28 -9.80 -13.80
CA ASP A 127 -21.70 -8.53 -13.20
C ASP A 127 -21.89 -7.43 -14.26
N SER A 128 -20.98 -7.33 -15.24
CA SER A 128 -21.10 -6.38 -16.34
C SER A 128 -22.35 -6.64 -17.20
N ILE A 129 -22.65 -7.91 -17.49
CA ILE A 129 -23.87 -8.29 -18.24
C ILE A 129 -25.12 -7.92 -17.44
N GLU A 130 -25.16 -8.24 -16.14
CA GLU A 130 -26.30 -7.97 -15.26
C GLU A 130 -26.56 -6.47 -15.12
N ASN A 131 -25.52 -5.67 -14.90
CA ASN A 131 -25.62 -4.20 -14.78
C ASN A 131 -26.13 -3.56 -16.07
N VAL A 132 -25.57 -3.95 -17.23
CA VAL A 132 -26.05 -3.44 -18.53
C VAL A 132 -27.51 -3.83 -18.77
N ASN A 133 -27.87 -5.08 -18.47
CA ASN A 133 -29.24 -5.56 -18.64
C ASN A 133 -30.23 -4.84 -17.72
N TYR A 134 -29.84 -4.51 -16.48
CA TYR A 134 -30.66 -3.72 -15.57
C TYR A 134 -31.04 -2.38 -16.19
N HIS A 135 -30.06 -1.63 -16.72
CA HIS A 135 -30.32 -0.32 -17.34
C HIS A 135 -31.06 -0.40 -18.69
N LEU A 136 -31.02 -1.54 -19.38
CA LEU A 136 -31.84 -1.78 -20.57
C LEU A 136 -33.30 -2.09 -20.23
N THR A 137 -33.57 -2.71 -19.09
CA THR A 137 -34.90 -3.22 -18.70
C THR A 137 -35.63 -2.32 -17.70
N HIS A 138 -34.91 -1.54 -16.90
CA HIS A 138 -35.43 -0.67 -15.84
C HIS A 138 -35.26 0.81 -16.22
N ILE A 139 -35.75 1.16 -17.42
CA ILE A 139 -35.66 2.51 -17.93
C ILE A 139 -36.65 3.40 -17.15
N PRO A 140 -36.19 4.46 -16.47
CA PRO A 140 -37.09 5.35 -15.72
C PRO A 140 -38.04 6.09 -16.69
N PRO A 141 -39.31 6.27 -16.32
CA PRO A 141 -40.26 7.01 -17.14
C PRO A 141 -39.91 8.50 -17.21
N GLY A 142 -40.54 9.22 -18.14
CA GLY A 142 -40.44 10.66 -18.23
C GLY A 142 -41.13 11.38 -17.07
N PRO A 143 -41.05 12.73 -17.04
CA PRO A 143 -41.74 13.54 -16.03
C PRO A 143 -43.22 13.18 -15.93
N ASN A 144 -43.73 13.00 -14.71
CA ASN A 144 -45.11 12.62 -14.41
C ASN A 144 -45.56 11.29 -15.07
N GLY A 145 -44.64 10.37 -15.32
CA GLY A 145 -44.94 9.09 -15.98
C GLY A 145 -45.11 9.19 -17.50
N GLY A 146 -44.82 10.36 -18.09
CA GLY A 146 -44.91 10.60 -19.53
C GLY A 146 -43.74 10.00 -20.34
N PRO A 147 -43.68 10.30 -21.65
CA PRO A 147 -42.56 9.90 -22.50
C PRO A 147 -41.24 10.50 -22.01
N ARG A 148 -40.15 9.77 -22.21
CA ARG A 148 -38.80 10.26 -21.88
C ARG A 148 -38.46 11.51 -22.67
N THR A 149 -37.82 12.47 -22.01
CA THR A 149 -37.22 13.61 -22.70
C THR A 149 -35.97 13.17 -23.47
N LYS A 150 -35.56 13.96 -24.47
CA LYS A 150 -34.31 13.72 -25.21
C LYS A 150 -33.09 13.61 -24.26
N ILE A 151 -33.04 14.47 -23.25
CA ILE A 151 -31.98 14.48 -22.23
C ILE A 151 -31.95 13.15 -21.44
N GLN A 152 -33.12 12.60 -21.06
CA GLN A 152 -33.17 11.31 -20.36
C GLN A 152 -32.72 10.14 -21.23
N ILE A 153 -33.00 10.19 -22.54
CA ILE A 153 -32.56 9.17 -23.50
C ILE A 153 -31.03 9.23 -23.63
N GLU A 154 -30.47 10.42 -23.88
CA GLU A 154 -29.03 10.63 -24.01
C GLU A 154 -28.27 10.26 -22.74
N ALA A 155 -28.80 10.62 -21.56
CA ALA A 155 -28.20 10.24 -20.27
C ALA A 155 -28.19 8.71 -20.08
N ASN A 156 -29.28 8.02 -20.44
CA ASN A 156 -29.34 6.56 -20.36
C ASN A 156 -28.35 5.89 -21.34
N GLU A 157 -28.21 6.43 -22.55
CA GLU A 157 -27.21 5.94 -23.52
C GLU A 157 -25.78 6.16 -23.02
N SER A 158 -25.48 7.31 -22.40
CA SER A 158 -24.17 7.57 -21.78
C SER A 158 -23.89 6.56 -20.66
N ILE A 159 -24.84 6.33 -19.75
CA ILE A 159 -24.69 5.35 -18.66
C ILE A 159 -24.39 3.96 -19.22
N LEU A 160 -25.12 3.51 -20.25
CA LEU A 160 -24.89 2.21 -20.87
C LEU A 160 -23.51 2.10 -21.52
N LYS A 161 -23.01 3.19 -22.11
CA LYS A 161 -21.66 3.25 -22.67
C LYS A 161 -20.61 3.15 -21.57
N ASP A 162 -20.73 3.98 -20.53
CA ASP A 162 -19.79 4.03 -19.41
C ASP A 162 -19.71 2.69 -18.67
N LEU A 163 -20.85 2.03 -18.44
CA LEU A 163 -20.92 0.69 -17.82
C LEU A 163 -20.20 -0.38 -18.66
N LYS A 164 -20.35 -0.35 -19.99
CA LYS A 164 -19.66 -1.28 -20.89
C LYS A 164 -18.16 -1.04 -20.90
N GLU A 165 -17.75 0.23 -20.94
CA GLU A 165 -16.33 0.62 -20.94
C GLU A 165 -15.65 0.26 -19.61
N HIS A 166 -16.29 0.58 -18.48
CA HIS A 166 -15.81 0.24 -17.15
C HIS A 166 -15.73 -1.29 -16.97
N GLY A 167 -16.79 -2.03 -17.31
CA GLY A 167 -16.79 -3.49 -17.23
C GLY A 167 -15.67 -4.12 -18.07
N ARG A 168 -15.47 -3.65 -19.31
CA ARG A 168 -14.37 -4.10 -20.16
C ARG A 168 -13.01 -3.81 -19.54
N TRP A 169 -12.80 -2.60 -19.01
CA TRP A 169 -11.54 -2.22 -18.38
C TRP A 169 -11.21 -3.15 -17.19
N THR A 170 -12.18 -3.39 -16.30
CA THR A 170 -11.98 -4.26 -15.13
C THR A 170 -11.71 -5.71 -15.53
N ILE A 171 -12.44 -6.24 -16.53
CA ILE A 171 -12.20 -7.59 -17.07
C ILE A 171 -10.78 -7.72 -17.62
N GLU A 172 -10.31 -6.75 -18.42
CA GLU A 172 -8.96 -6.79 -19.00
C GLU A 172 -7.87 -6.61 -17.95
N LEU A 173 -8.09 -5.79 -16.92
CA LEU A 173 -7.20 -5.68 -15.78
C LEU A 173 -7.00 -7.04 -15.08
N TYR A 174 -8.09 -7.76 -14.79
CA TYR A 174 -8.00 -9.05 -14.12
C TYR A 174 -7.48 -10.17 -15.02
N LYS A 175 -7.73 -10.13 -16.34
CA LYS A 175 -7.02 -11.00 -17.29
C LYS A 175 -5.52 -10.77 -17.26
N LYS A 176 -5.07 -9.51 -17.13
CA LYS A 176 -3.66 -9.16 -17.00
C LYS A 176 -3.08 -9.68 -15.68
N PHE A 177 -3.85 -9.65 -14.58
CA PHE A 177 -3.44 -10.27 -13.33
C PHE A 177 -3.31 -11.80 -13.46
N ALA A 178 -4.32 -12.46 -14.03
CA ALA A 178 -4.30 -13.89 -14.29
C ALA A 178 -3.14 -14.34 -15.20
N SER A 179 -2.78 -13.54 -16.22
CA SER A 179 -1.69 -13.86 -17.14
C SER A 179 -0.30 -13.86 -16.49
N GLN A 180 -0.15 -13.24 -15.31
CA GLN A 180 1.08 -13.31 -14.54
C GLN A 180 1.38 -14.76 -14.10
N LYS A 181 0.34 -15.59 -13.95
CA LYS A 181 0.43 -16.99 -13.48
C LYS A 181 1.13 -17.10 -12.11
N LEU A 182 0.83 -16.17 -11.20
CA LEU A 182 1.34 -16.14 -9.83
C LEU A 182 0.76 -17.28 -9.00
N THR A 183 1.64 -18.09 -8.42
CA THR A 183 1.28 -19.28 -7.64
C THR A 183 1.02 -18.93 -6.18
N LYS A 184 0.86 -19.93 -5.32
CA LYS A 184 0.76 -19.71 -3.87
C LYS A 184 2.02 -19.10 -3.26
N ILE A 185 1.84 -18.55 -2.06
CA ILE A 185 2.93 -18.16 -1.16
C ILE A 185 3.87 -19.36 -0.93
N ASP A 186 5.17 -19.10 -1.00
CA ASP A 186 6.20 -20.03 -0.56
C ASP A 186 6.09 -20.21 0.95
N THR A 187 5.56 -21.35 1.38
CA THR A 187 5.36 -21.67 2.80
C THR A 187 6.68 -21.87 3.56
N SER A 188 7.83 -21.86 2.89
CA SER A 188 9.14 -21.79 3.58
C SER A 188 9.50 -20.36 4.00
N ARG A 189 8.84 -19.34 3.43
CA ARG A 189 9.05 -17.91 3.71
C ARG A 189 7.94 -17.34 4.59
N ILE A 190 7.67 -18.02 5.70
CA ILE A 190 6.65 -17.62 6.67
C ILE A 190 7.08 -16.32 7.35
N ILE A 191 6.22 -15.30 7.34
CA ILE A 191 6.41 -14.14 8.19
C ILE A 191 6.16 -14.58 9.64
N ASN A 192 7.16 -14.39 10.49
CA ASN A 192 7.03 -14.63 11.92
C ASN A 192 5.97 -13.68 12.50
N THR A 193 4.78 -14.21 12.75
CA THR A 193 3.60 -13.46 13.21
C THR A 193 3.78 -12.90 14.63
N THR A 194 4.67 -13.48 15.44
CA THR A 194 5.07 -12.96 16.75
C THR A 194 5.88 -11.67 16.60
N LYS A 195 6.90 -11.68 15.74
CA LYS A 195 7.65 -10.46 15.39
C LYS A 195 6.74 -9.39 14.77
N LEU A 196 5.75 -9.80 13.99
CA LEU A 196 4.74 -8.91 13.38
C LEU A 196 3.81 -8.30 14.43
N LYS A 197 3.41 -9.05 15.47
CA LYS A 197 2.67 -8.52 16.62
C LYS A 197 3.50 -7.52 17.42
N GLU A 198 4.78 -7.80 17.63
CA GLU A 198 5.74 -6.89 18.28
C GLU A 198 5.90 -5.60 17.46
N LEU A 199 6.09 -5.73 16.14
CA LEU A 199 6.12 -4.61 15.19
C LEU A 199 4.82 -3.81 15.17
N ASN A 200 3.69 -4.52 15.26
CA ASN A 200 2.38 -3.89 15.34
C ASN A 200 2.19 -3.11 16.62
N ASN A 201 2.71 -3.58 17.76
CA ASN A 201 2.68 -2.83 19.00
C ASN A 201 3.52 -1.55 18.88
N VAL A 202 4.73 -1.64 18.32
CA VAL A 202 5.61 -0.47 18.09
C VAL A 202 4.95 0.54 17.13
N LEU A 203 4.38 0.08 16.02
CA LEU A 203 3.68 0.93 15.05
C LEU A 203 2.38 1.52 15.62
N ILE A 204 1.63 0.77 16.44
CA ILE A 204 0.44 1.29 17.14
C ILE A 204 0.86 2.34 18.17
N THR A 205 1.95 2.14 18.91
CA THR A 205 2.49 3.16 19.83
C THR A 205 2.95 4.41 19.09
N TYR A 206 3.46 4.27 17.86
CA TYR A 206 3.82 5.40 16.99
C TYR A 206 2.58 6.10 16.37
N ASP A 207 1.55 5.34 15.98
CA ASP A 207 0.28 5.84 15.44
C ASP A 207 -0.61 6.48 16.54
N ALA A 208 -0.41 6.07 17.80
CA ALA A 208 -1.10 6.57 18.99
C ALA A 208 -0.42 7.78 19.65
N ILE A 209 0.64 8.34 19.04
CA ILE A 209 1.19 9.58 19.55
C ILE A 209 0.11 10.66 19.44
N ASN A 210 -0.08 11.46 20.49
CA ASN A 210 -1.08 12.54 20.58
C ASN A 210 -0.92 13.69 19.57
N PHE A 211 -0.16 13.49 18.50
CA PHE A 211 -0.04 14.42 17.38
C PHE A 211 -1.17 14.16 16.39
N GLY A 212 -1.94 15.21 16.08
CA GLY A 212 -2.99 15.12 15.07
C GLY A 212 -2.37 14.86 13.69
N TRP A 213 -3.04 14.05 12.86
CA TRP A 213 -2.81 14.06 11.42
C TRP A 213 -3.28 15.42 10.89
N ILE A 214 -2.34 16.35 10.74
CA ILE A 214 -2.63 17.67 10.20
C ILE A 214 -2.39 17.63 8.71
N ASN A 215 -3.41 18.06 7.95
CA ASN A 215 -3.29 18.17 6.51
C ASN A 215 -2.16 19.14 6.17
N VAL A 216 -1.35 18.77 5.20
CA VAL A 216 -0.10 19.44 4.84
C VAL A 216 -0.32 20.90 4.41
N ASP A 217 -1.56 21.24 4.01
CA ASP A 217 -2.05 22.61 3.79
C ASP A 217 -1.87 23.54 5.01
N PHE A 218 -1.73 23.00 6.21
CA PHE A 218 -1.46 23.76 7.44
C PHE A 218 -0.22 24.66 7.34
N PHE A 219 0.79 24.22 6.59
CA PHE A 219 2.00 25.01 6.36
C PHE A 219 1.88 25.91 5.13
N TYR A 220 0.89 25.71 4.27
CA TYR A 220 0.77 26.49 3.04
C TYR A 220 0.47 27.97 3.35
N GLU A 221 -0.37 28.20 4.35
CA GLU A 221 -0.80 29.51 4.86
C GLU A 221 0.08 30.04 6.02
N ASP A 222 1.07 29.26 6.48
CA ASP A 222 1.93 29.70 7.58
C ASP A 222 2.94 30.77 7.09
N PRO A 223 2.94 31.99 7.66
CA PRO A 223 3.89 33.04 7.27
C PRO A 223 5.35 32.69 7.58
N LYS A 224 5.62 31.74 8.48
CA LYS A 224 6.96 31.22 8.77
C LYS A 224 7.39 30.11 7.82
N ALA A 225 6.46 29.55 7.05
CA ALA A 225 6.75 28.47 6.13
C ALA A 225 7.25 29.02 4.79
N SER A 226 8.38 28.49 4.34
CA SER A 226 9.00 28.85 3.06
C SER A 226 9.44 27.60 2.32
N PRO A 227 9.53 27.65 0.97
CA PRO A 227 10.05 26.53 0.19
C PRO A 227 11.37 26.03 0.77
N THR A 228 11.38 24.80 1.27
CA THR A 228 12.51 24.21 1.97
C THR A 228 12.72 22.80 1.46
N LYS A 229 13.92 22.56 0.92
CA LYS A 229 14.39 21.23 0.59
C LYS A 229 15.01 20.62 1.85
N LEU A 230 14.49 19.48 2.29
CA LEU A 230 15.04 18.73 3.41
C LEU A 230 15.08 17.24 3.02
N ALA A 231 16.28 16.76 2.72
CA ALA A 231 16.57 15.37 2.46
C ALA A 231 17.29 14.75 3.66
N VAL A 232 16.84 13.61 4.12
CA VAL A 232 17.44 12.86 5.21
C VAL A 232 18.06 11.58 4.70
N LYS A 233 19.36 11.40 4.92
CA LYS A 233 20.09 10.17 4.65
C LYS A 233 20.26 9.38 5.93
N THR A 234 19.99 8.09 5.89
CA THR A 234 20.14 7.20 7.06
C THR A 234 21.31 6.24 6.85
N SER A 235 22.02 5.89 7.93
CA SER A 235 23.18 4.98 7.86
C SER A 235 22.82 3.55 7.47
N ALA A 236 21.56 3.15 7.65
CA ALA A 236 21.01 1.88 7.20
C ALA A 236 19.51 2.05 6.88
N LYS A 237 18.92 1.03 6.24
CA LYS A 237 17.52 1.07 5.81
C LYS A 237 16.58 1.39 6.98
N SER A 238 15.79 2.44 6.78
CA SER A 238 14.73 2.84 7.71
C SER A 238 13.38 2.58 7.04
N ASN A 239 12.48 1.94 7.78
CA ASN A 239 11.14 1.63 7.29
C ASN A 239 10.17 2.77 7.59
N LEU A 240 10.50 3.58 8.59
CA LEU A 240 9.80 4.79 8.98
C LEU A 240 10.84 5.89 9.20
N THR A 241 10.66 7.04 8.57
CA THR A 241 11.43 8.25 8.86
C THR A 241 10.45 9.40 8.98
N SER A 242 10.51 10.16 10.06
CA SER A 242 9.53 11.18 10.39
C SER A 242 10.18 12.44 10.92
N LEU A 243 9.55 13.58 10.64
CA LEU A 243 9.93 14.89 11.15
C LEU A 243 8.87 15.35 12.15
N ILE A 244 9.30 15.56 13.39
CA ILE A 244 8.44 16.00 14.50
C ILE A 244 8.66 17.49 14.73
N LEU A 245 7.56 18.23 14.72
CA LEU A 245 7.48 19.65 15.05
C LEU A 245 6.73 19.77 16.38
N GLU A 246 7.46 19.65 17.48
CA GLU A 246 6.89 19.56 18.83
C GLU A 246 6.05 20.80 19.17
N GLU A 247 6.54 22.00 18.84
CA GLU A 247 5.85 23.27 19.10
C GLU A 247 4.48 23.37 18.40
N ARG A 248 4.30 22.61 17.33
CA ARG A 248 3.08 22.59 16.51
C ARG A 248 2.23 21.37 16.72
N SER A 249 2.72 20.40 17.50
CA SER A 249 2.09 19.09 17.64
C SER A 249 1.85 18.39 16.28
N VAL A 250 2.82 18.48 15.36
CA VAL A 250 2.74 17.90 14.01
C VAL A 250 3.84 16.85 13.81
N ILE A 251 3.48 15.76 13.14
CA ILE A 251 4.44 14.80 12.56
C ILE A 251 4.27 14.77 11.04
N LEU A 252 5.39 14.88 10.31
CA LEU A 252 5.45 14.66 8.87
C LEU A 252 6.16 13.34 8.57
N SER A 253 5.53 12.52 7.73
CA SER A 253 6.15 11.27 7.25
C SER A 253 7.10 11.55 6.09
N GLY A 254 8.30 10.99 6.15
CA GLY A 254 9.30 11.05 5.08
C GLY A 254 8.98 10.06 3.96
N ILE A 255 9.15 10.52 2.73
CA ILE A 255 8.96 9.73 1.51
C ILE A 255 10.33 9.26 1.05
N GLU A 256 10.54 7.94 0.99
CA GLU A 256 11.79 7.37 0.45
C GLU A 256 11.89 7.71 -1.06
N LYS A 257 12.99 8.36 -1.45
CA LYS A 257 13.27 8.75 -2.84
C LYS A 257 14.34 7.89 -3.49
N SER A 258 15.34 7.52 -2.72
CA SER A 258 16.41 6.62 -3.10
C SER A 258 16.81 5.78 -1.87
N THR A 259 17.69 4.81 -2.05
CA THR A 259 18.12 3.92 -0.95
C THR A 259 18.58 4.73 0.26
N ASN A 260 17.83 4.62 1.36
CA ASN A 260 18.10 5.27 2.64
C ASN A 260 18.00 6.82 2.61
N GLU A 261 17.34 7.39 1.60
CA GLU A 261 17.13 8.83 1.45
C GLU A 261 15.64 9.18 1.49
N TYR A 262 15.24 10.05 2.42
CA TYR A 262 13.86 10.39 2.72
C TYR A 262 13.63 11.88 2.62
N TRP A 263 12.56 12.30 1.94
CA TRP A 263 12.21 13.71 1.80
C TRP A 263 10.89 14.01 2.49
N PHE A 264 10.79 15.19 3.11
CA PHE A 264 9.56 15.65 3.78
C PHE A 264 8.74 16.63 2.93
N THR A 265 9.34 17.11 1.85
CA THR A 265 8.72 18.00 0.86
C THR A 265 8.78 17.35 -0.53
N LYS A 266 7.80 17.66 -1.38
CA LYS A 266 7.80 17.37 -2.82
C LYS A 266 8.57 18.47 -3.56
N ASN A 267 8.94 18.20 -4.80
CA ASN A 267 9.52 19.20 -5.72
C ASN A 267 8.49 20.29 -6.07
N GLU A 268 8.80 21.13 -7.07
CA GLU A 268 8.03 22.29 -7.53
C GLU A 268 6.50 22.05 -7.62
N ASP A 269 6.07 20.84 -7.99
CA ASP A 269 4.67 20.44 -8.02
C ASP A 269 4.22 19.76 -6.71
N GLY A 270 3.79 20.58 -5.74
CA GLY A 270 3.09 20.13 -4.53
C GLY A 270 3.56 20.79 -3.23
N TYR A 271 3.42 20.07 -2.12
CA TYR A 271 3.87 20.56 -0.81
C TYR A 271 5.39 20.72 -0.76
N ASN A 272 5.85 21.97 -0.68
CA ASN A 272 7.27 22.29 -0.66
C ASN A 272 7.70 23.21 0.48
N LYS A 273 6.79 23.62 1.37
CA LYS A 273 7.08 24.60 2.44
C LYS A 273 7.25 23.96 3.80
N LEU A 274 8.28 24.35 4.54
CA LEU A 274 8.47 24.01 5.96
C LEU A 274 8.72 25.30 6.77
N PRO A 275 8.39 25.33 8.08
CA PRO A 275 8.60 26.49 8.94
C PRO A 275 10.10 26.70 9.19
N LYS A 276 10.70 27.65 8.45
CA LYS A 276 12.15 27.87 8.50
C LYS A 276 12.58 28.49 9.83
N GLY A 277 13.71 28.03 10.36
CA GLY A 277 14.24 28.46 11.65
C GLY A 277 13.58 27.78 12.85
N GLU A 278 12.61 26.88 12.64
CA GLU A 278 11.99 26.12 13.70
C GLU A 278 12.81 24.86 14.03
N LYS A 279 12.87 24.53 15.32
CA LYS A 279 13.51 23.31 15.79
C LYS A 279 12.62 22.12 15.47
N ALA A 280 13.20 21.07 14.90
CA ALA A 280 12.51 19.83 14.58
C ALA A 280 13.34 18.62 14.98
N ILE A 281 12.67 17.47 15.11
CA ILE A 281 13.32 16.20 15.45
C ILE A 281 13.07 15.21 14.32
N ILE A 282 14.13 14.69 13.74
CA ILE A 282 14.06 13.57 12.80
C ILE A 282 14.16 12.29 13.62
N ILE A 283 13.19 11.39 13.42
CA ILE A 283 13.23 10.02 13.93
C ILE A 283 13.25 9.07 12.75
N SER A 284 14.16 8.11 12.77
CA SER A 284 14.24 7.02 11.80
C SER A 284 14.21 5.68 12.51
N ILE A 285 13.28 4.81 12.11
CA ILE A 285 13.10 3.47 12.66
C ILE A 285 13.23 2.47 11.51
N GLY A 286 14.22 1.58 11.62
CA GLY A 286 14.37 0.43 10.74
C GLY A 286 13.88 -0.84 11.42
N PHE A 287 13.35 -1.76 10.63
CA PHE A 287 13.00 -3.08 11.09
C PHE A 287 13.20 -4.09 9.97
N ASP A 288 13.97 -5.13 10.27
CA ASP A 288 14.22 -6.25 9.37
C ASP A 288 14.33 -7.57 10.16
N ASN A 289 14.81 -8.62 9.50
CA ASN A 289 14.98 -9.92 10.13
C ASN A 289 16.00 -9.90 11.29
N ASN A 290 16.94 -8.95 11.28
CA ASN A 290 18.01 -8.80 12.25
C ASN A 290 17.62 -7.99 13.49
N GLY A 291 16.49 -7.27 13.45
CA GLY A 291 15.93 -6.59 14.62
C GLY A 291 15.44 -5.18 14.31
N LEU A 292 15.30 -4.37 15.36
CA LEU A 292 14.92 -2.97 15.28
C LEU A 292 16.16 -2.10 15.27
N THR A 293 16.13 -1.03 14.47
CA THR A 293 17.11 0.05 14.53
C THR A 293 16.40 1.38 14.77
N PHE A 294 17.09 2.30 15.45
CA PHE A 294 16.59 3.62 15.76
C PHE A 294 17.68 4.67 15.62
N GLY A 295 17.30 5.80 15.03
CA GLY A 295 18.11 7.01 14.93
C GLY A 295 17.27 8.24 15.24
N GLU A 296 17.89 9.22 15.88
CA GLU A 296 17.26 10.47 16.29
C GLU A 296 18.23 11.61 16.03
N LYS A 297 17.73 12.71 15.47
CA LYS A 297 18.51 13.94 15.28
C LYS A 297 17.65 15.18 15.44
N VAL A 298 18.11 16.09 16.28
CA VAL A 298 17.55 17.43 16.39
C VAL A 298 18.17 18.31 15.30
N ILE A 299 17.33 19.07 14.60
CA ILE A 299 17.73 20.00 13.54
C ILE A 299 17.03 21.35 13.69
N ILE A 300 17.50 22.35 12.95
CA ILE A 300 16.78 23.59 12.70
C ILE A 300 16.42 23.62 11.21
N ILE A 301 15.14 23.80 10.91
CA ILE A 301 14.64 23.70 9.54
C ILE A 301 15.23 24.81 8.67
N GLY A 302 15.80 24.40 7.54
CA GLY A 302 16.37 25.29 6.53
C GLY A 302 17.77 25.82 6.83
N GLU A 303 18.45 25.30 7.85
CA GLU A 303 19.91 25.47 8.00
C GLU A 303 20.67 24.59 7.01
N ASN A 304 20.26 23.33 6.85
CA ASN A 304 20.83 22.40 5.88
C ASN A 304 19.74 21.86 4.96
N GLU A 305 20.09 21.63 3.68
CA GLU A 305 19.23 20.91 2.75
C GLU A 305 19.31 19.39 2.90
N GLU A 306 20.43 18.90 3.43
CA GLU A 306 20.69 17.48 3.65
C GLU A 306 21.09 17.23 5.10
N GLU A 307 20.47 16.23 5.71
CA GLU A 307 20.75 15.80 7.08
C GLU A 307 21.07 14.31 7.10
N THR A 308 22.04 13.90 7.91
CA THR A 308 22.36 12.48 8.11
C THR A 308 21.94 12.03 9.49
N VAL A 309 21.21 10.92 9.57
CA VAL A 309 20.79 10.25 10.81
C VAL A 309 21.44 8.88 10.90
N GLU A 310 22.21 8.68 11.97
CA GLU A 310 22.78 7.37 12.28
C GLU A 310 21.73 6.51 12.99
N VAL A 311 21.35 5.38 12.38
CA VAL A 311 20.46 4.39 12.99
C VAL A 311 21.27 3.26 13.60
N LYS A 312 20.93 2.87 14.84
CA LYS A 312 21.63 1.83 15.60
C LYS A 312 20.65 0.75 16.07
N PRO A 313 21.08 -0.51 16.23
CA PRO A 313 20.26 -1.54 16.84
C PRO A 313 19.68 -1.09 18.17
N ILE A 314 18.41 -1.40 18.42
CA ILE A 314 17.70 -1.04 19.65
C ILE A 314 16.75 -2.18 20.06
N SER A 315 16.50 -2.33 21.36
CA SER A 315 15.46 -3.23 21.86
C SER A 315 14.06 -2.60 21.79
N GLU A 316 13.01 -3.40 21.84
CA GLU A 316 11.63 -2.90 21.84
C GLU A 316 11.32 -2.03 23.07
N ILE A 317 11.81 -2.44 24.25
CA ILE A 317 11.57 -1.71 25.51
C ILE A 317 12.21 -0.33 25.44
N GLU A 318 13.48 -0.26 25.03
CA GLU A 318 14.19 1.01 24.86
C GLU A 318 13.56 1.89 23.78
N LEU A 319 13.09 1.30 22.68
CA LEU A 319 12.39 2.03 21.63
C LEU A 319 11.10 2.66 22.17
N LYS A 320 10.28 1.90 22.91
CA LYS A 320 9.07 2.42 23.56
C LYS A 320 9.40 3.55 24.52
N GLU A 321 10.42 3.39 25.36
CA GLU A 321 10.85 4.43 26.30
C GLU A 321 11.33 5.71 25.60
N LYS A 322 12.02 5.59 24.46
CA LYS A 322 12.38 6.74 23.65
C LYS A 322 11.16 7.42 23.03
N LEU A 323 10.24 6.64 22.46
CA LEU A 323 9.04 7.19 21.82
C LEU A 323 8.08 7.85 22.82
N LYS A 324 8.04 7.39 24.08
CA LYS A 324 7.27 8.05 25.17
C LYS A 324 7.59 9.53 25.34
N LYS A 325 8.83 9.94 25.08
CA LYS A 325 9.25 11.35 25.18
C LYS A 325 8.46 12.28 24.25
N TYR A 326 7.91 11.72 23.17
CA TYR A 326 7.13 12.46 22.18
C TYR A 326 5.62 12.24 22.33
N GLY A 327 5.16 11.60 23.42
CA GLY A 327 3.73 11.51 23.75
C GLY A 327 3.09 10.12 23.62
N SER A 328 3.82 9.05 23.93
CA SER A 328 3.31 7.66 24.08
C SER A 328 2.87 7.30 25.48
#